data_AF-A0A843J5T9-F1
#
_entry.id   AF-A0A843J5T9-F1
#
_cell.length_a   1.000
_cell.length_b   1.000
_cell.length_c   1.000
_cell.angle_alpha   90.00
_cell.angle_beta   90.00
_cell.angle_gamma   90.00
#
_symmetry.space_group_name_H-M   'P 1'
#
loop_
_entity.id
_entity.type
_entity.pdbx_description
1 polymer ?
#
loop_
_entity_poly.entity_id
_entity_poly.type
_entity_poly.pdbx_seq_one_letter_code
_entity_poly.pdbx_strand_id
1 'polypeptide(L)'
;MITITKAEEEVLNQIKSYSQSSIDASIIKEDLDMYEHDLNDLLNGLKSKGLVFYDGSTVQLKEVEAEINTVDSKEDVINAELNQ
;
A
#
# COMPACT_ATOMS: atom_id res chain seq x y z
N MET A 1 3.23 -14.74 -2.39
CA MET A 1 3.78 -13.81 -1.39
C MET A 1 3.96 -12.49 -2.08
N ILE A 2 3.49 -11.40 -1.46
CA ILE A 2 3.70 -10.04 -1.97
C ILE A 2 4.55 -9.33 -0.94
N THR A 3 5.74 -8.90 -1.35
CA THR A 3 6.63 -8.16 -0.45
C THR A 3 6.39 -6.66 -0.59
N ILE A 4 6.18 -5.99 0.54
CA ILE A 4 5.98 -4.55 0.63
C ILE A 4 6.92 -3.94 1.66
N THR A 5 7.23 -2.66 1.48
CA THR A 5 7.97 -1.90 2.49
C THR A 5 7.09 -1.59 3.71
N LYS A 6 7.71 -1.26 4.86
CA LYS A 6 6.99 -0.77 6.04
C LYS A 6 6.05 0.42 5.74
N ALA A 7 6.49 1.37 4.91
CA ALA A 7 5.66 2.51 4.53
C ALA A 7 4.42 2.09 3.73
N GLU A 8 4.57 1.15 2.80
CA GLU A 8 3.45 0.56 2.07
C GLU A 8 2.51 -0.23 2.99
N GLU A 9 3.05 -0.97 3.96
CA GLU A 9 2.27 -1.70 4.96
C GLU A 9 1.43 -0.75 5.80
N GLU A 10 2.01 0.35 6.28
CA GLU A 10 1.33 1.34 7.11
C GLU A 10 0.12 1.93 6.37
N VAL A 11 0.32 2.35 5.12
CA VAL A 11 -0.75 2.82 4.24
C VAL A 11 -1.80 1.73 4.02
N LEU A 12 -1.39 0.50 3.71
CA LEU A 12 -2.31 -0.62 3.47
C LEU A 12 -3.13 -0.95 4.71
N ASN A 13 -2.52 -0.96 5.89
CA ASN A 13 -3.17 -1.25 7.16
C ASN A 13 -4.17 -0.15 7.53
N GLN A 14 -3.82 1.10 7.24
CA GLN A 14 -4.74 2.22 7.41
C GLN A 14 -5.97 2.07 6.50
N ILE A 15 -5.78 1.71 5.22
CA ILE A 15 -6.90 1.42 4.30
C ILE A 15 -7.76 0.26 4.81
N LYS A 16 -7.15 -0.80 5.36
CA LYS A 16 -7.89 -1.92 6.00
C LYS A 16 -8.71 -1.44 7.20
N SER A 17 -8.17 -0.53 8.00
CA SER A 17 -8.81 0.01 9.21
C SER A 17 -10.12 0.75 8.91
N TYR A 18 -10.16 1.49 7.80
CA TYR A 18 -11.37 2.23 7.41
C TYR A 18 -12.58 1.33 7.08
N SER A 19 -12.40 0.02 6.87
CA SER A 19 -13.47 -0.99 6.62
C SER A 19 -14.41 -0.70 5.42
N GLN A 20 -14.25 0.44 4.76
CA GLN A 20 -15.05 0.89 3.63
C GLN A 20 -14.46 0.36 2.33
N SER A 21 -15.34 -0.04 1.39
CA SER A 21 -14.93 -0.51 0.07
C SER A 21 -14.19 0.54 -0.76
N SER A 22 -14.29 1.83 -0.42
CA SER A 22 -13.54 2.91 -1.05
C SER A 22 -13.29 4.05 -0.08
N ILE A 23 -12.07 4.56 -0.06
CA ILE A 23 -11.61 5.64 0.82
C ILE A 23 -10.93 6.69 -0.05
N ASP A 24 -11.15 7.96 0.24
CA ASP A 24 -10.45 9.07 -0.41
C ASP A 24 -8.98 9.10 0.04
N ALA A 25 -8.07 9.23 -0.93
CA ALA A 25 -6.64 9.36 -0.67
C ALA A 25 -6.32 10.57 0.23
N SER A 26 -7.13 11.63 0.16
CA SER A 26 -7.02 12.80 1.04
C SER A 26 -7.16 12.45 2.52
N ILE A 27 -8.04 11.50 2.87
CA ILE A 27 -8.25 11.07 4.26
C ILE A 27 -6.99 10.36 4.77
N ILE A 28 -6.45 9.45 3.96
CA ILE A 28 -5.24 8.70 4.30
C ILE A 28 -4.03 9.64 4.42
N LYS A 29 -3.95 10.64 3.54
CA LYS A 29 -2.94 11.69 3.58
C LYS A 29 -2.96 12.46 4.90
N GLU A 30 -4.15 12.87 5.34
CA GLU A 30 -4.32 13.58 6.60
C GLU A 30 -4.03 12.70 7.82
N ASP A 31 -4.43 11.43 7.80
CA ASP A 31 -4.24 10.51 8.92
C ASP A 31 -2.76 10.13 9.12
N LEU A 32 -2.03 9.95 8.02
CA LEU A 32 -0.62 9.57 8.02
C LEU A 32 0.34 10.78 8.01
N ASP A 33 -0.18 12.01 8.08
CA ASP A 33 0.57 13.28 8.04
C ASP A 33 1.67 13.29 6.95
N MET A 34 1.31 12.85 5.75
CA MET A 34 2.28 12.60 4.67
C MET A 34 2.03 13.48 3.43
N TYR A 35 3.06 13.65 2.61
CA TYR A 35 2.92 14.41 1.37
C TYR A 35 2.08 13.65 0.34
N GLU A 36 1.28 14.39 -0.43
CA GLU A 36 0.43 13.81 -1.49
C GLU A 36 1.24 13.01 -2.50
N HIS A 37 2.44 13.50 -2.85
CA HIS A 37 3.32 12.80 -3.78
C HIS A 37 3.83 11.46 -3.23
N ASP A 38 4.17 11.41 -1.93
CA ASP A 38 4.64 10.20 -1.25
C ASP A 38 3.53 9.17 -1.17
N LEU A 39 2.34 9.60 -0.73
CA LEU A 39 1.17 8.72 -0.69
C LEU A 39 0.84 8.18 -2.08
N ASN A 40 0.86 9.04 -3.11
CA ASN A 40 0.58 8.64 -4.47
C ASN A 40 1.62 7.64 -5.02
N ASP A 41 2.90 7.77 -4.65
CA ASP A 41 3.96 6.80 -5.00
C ASP A 41 3.71 5.43 -4.32
N LEU A 42 3.41 5.44 -3.02
CA LEU A 42 3.11 4.24 -2.23
C LEU A 42 1.85 3.53 -2.72
N LEU A 43 0.77 4.28 -2.98
CA LEU A 43 -0.48 3.76 -3.53
C LEU A 43 -0.28 3.18 -4.93
N ASN A 44 0.56 3.80 -5.76
CA ASN A 44 0.93 3.22 -7.06
C ASN A 44 1.74 1.93 -6.92
N GLY A 45 2.64 1.85 -5.93
CA GLY A 45 3.35 0.61 -5.59
C GLY A 45 2.39 -0.51 -5.21
N LEU A 46 1.49 -0.25 -4.26
CA LEU A 46 0.45 -1.18 -3.81
C LEU A 46 -0.50 -1.58 -4.96
N LYS A 47 -0.87 -0.63 -5.83
CA LYS A 47 -1.68 -0.86 -7.03
C LYS A 47 -0.98 -1.78 -8.02
N SER A 48 0.30 -1.52 -8.29
CA SER A 48 1.10 -2.33 -9.22
C SER A 48 1.24 -3.77 -8.73
N LYS A 49 1.26 -3.98 -7.42
CA LYS A 49 1.28 -5.30 -6.77
C LYS A 49 -0.11 -5.96 -6.69
N GLY A 50 -1.17 -5.25 -7.09
CA GLY A 50 -2.54 -5.75 -7.07
C GLY A 50 -3.15 -5.84 -5.67
N LEU A 51 -2.64 -5.07 -4.70
CA LEU A 51 -3.14 -5.04 -3.31
C LEU A 51 -4.31 -4.08 -3.14
N VAL A 52 -4.31 -3.00 -3.92
CA VAL A 52 -5.33 -1.95 -3.87
C VAL A 52 -5.70 -1.53 -5.30
N PHE A 53 -6.89 -0.96 -5.44
CA PHE A 53 -7.27 -0.17 -6.60
C PHE A 53 -7.08 1.30 -6.26
N TYR A 54 -6.37 2.03 -7.12
CA TYR A 54 -6.15 3.46 -6.96
C TYR A 54 -6.34 4.17 -8.30
N ASP A 55 -7.22 5.18 -8.31
CA ASP A 55 -7.61 5.96 -9.49
C ASP A 55 -7.04 7.40 -9.49
N GLY A 56 -6.30 7.80 -8.45
CA GLY A 56 -5.79 9.16 -8.28
C GLY A 56 -6.49 9.92 -7.14
N SER A 57 -7.79 9.68 -6.97
CA SER A 57 -8.58 10.35 -5.92
C SER A 57 -8.98 9.39 -4.81
N THR A 58 -9.40 8.17 -5.17
CA THR A 58 -9.88 7.16 -4.23
C THR A 58 -9.03 5.90 -4.31
N VAL A 59 -8.92 5.24 -3.17
CA VAL A 59 -8.32 3.92 -3.01
C VAL A 59 -9.37 2.92 -2.55
N GLN A 60 -9.27 1.69 -3.03
CA GLN A 60 -10.10 0.57 -2.63
C GLN A 60 -9.21 -0.61 -2.29
N LEU A 61 -9.47 -1.27 -1.15
CA LEU A 61 -8.73 -2.48 -0.83
C LEU A 61 -9.15 -3.60 -1.80
N LYS A 62 -8.18 -4.30 -2.38
CA LYS A 62 -8.46 -5.49 -3.18
C LYS A 62 -8.38 -6.70 -2.27
N GLU A 63 -9.40 -7.56 -2.32
CA GLU A 63 -9.35 -8.82 -1.58
C GLU A 63 -8.30 -9.71 -2.25
N VAL A 64 -7.14 -9.82 -1.60
CA VAL A 64 -6.02 -10.65 -2.03
C VAL A 64 -5.83 -11.74 -0.99
N GLU A 65 -5.90 -13.00 -1.43
CA GLU A 65 -5.60 -14.16 -0.57
C GLU A 65 -4.09 -14.41 -0.46
N ALA A 66 -3.27 -13.50 -1.01
CA ALA A 66 -1.81 -13.59 -0.99
C ALA A 66 -1.25 -13.11 0.36
N GLU A 67 -0.32 -13.90 0.90
CA GLU A 67 0.45 -13.55 2.09
C GLU A 67 1.30 -12.29 1.84
N ILE A 68 1.10 -11.27 2.67
CA ILE A 68 1.85 -10.00 2.65
C ILE A 68 3.09 -10.18 3.53
N ASN A 69 4.28 -9.96 2.97
CA ASN A 69 5.52 -9.92 3.73
C ASN A 69 6.02 -8.47 3.79
N THR A 70 6.37 -8.01 4.99
CA THR A 70 6.79 -6.62 5.19
C THR A 70 8.27 -6.55 5.52
N VAL A 71 8.97 -5.67 4.84
CA VAL A 71 10.42 -5.47 4.97
C VAL A 71 10.76 -4.00 5.20
N ASP A 72 11.92 -3.74 5.80
CA ASP A 72 12.32 -2.38 6.19
C ASP A 72 12.66 -1.48 4.99
N SER A 73 13.27 -2.02 3.93
CA SER A 73 13.75 -1.20 2.80
C SER A 73 13.32 -1.73 1.43
N LYS A 74 13.35 -0.84 0.42
CA LYS A 74 13.13 -1.23 -0.99
C LYS A 74 14.14 -2.28 -1.46
N GLU A 75 15.38 -2.23 -0.97
CA GLU A 75 16.41 -3.25 -1.25
C GLU A 75 16.04 -4.62 -0.70
N ASP A 76 15.41 -4.68 0.48
CA ASP A 76 14.89 -5.91 1.06
C ASP A 76 13.71 -6.47 0.25
N VAL A 77 12.88 -5.61 -0.36
CA VAL A 77 11.80 -6.05 -1.25
C VAL A 77 12.39 -6.80 -2.44
N ILE A 78 13.38 -6.20 -3.09
CA ILE A 78 14.07 -6.78 -4.25
C ILE A 78 14.76 -8.09 -3.86
N ASN A 79 15.45 -8.13 -2.72
CA ASN A 79 16.07 -9.36 -2.23
C ASN A 79 15.06 -10.46 -1.93
N ALA A 80 13.92 -10.12 -1.31
CA ALA A 80 12.86 -11.07 -1.05
C ALA A 80 12.26 -11.63 -2.35
N GLU A 81 12.01 -10.78 -3.35
CA GLU A 81 11.52 -11.21 -4.67
C GLU A 81 12.53 -12.06 -5.45
N LEU A 82 13.83 -11.78 -5.33
CA LEU A 82 14.91 -12.55 -5.97
C LEU A 82 15.17 -13.92 -5.32
N ASN A 83 14.78 -14.09 -4.05
CA ASN A 83 14.97 -15.34 -3.30
C ASN A 83 13.71 -16.24 -3.30
N GLN A 84 12.69 -15.91 -4.09
CA GLN A 84 11.48 -16.72 -4.30
C GLN A 84 11.61 -17.73 -5.45
#